data_AF-A0A0H4I309-F1
#
_entry.id   AF-A0A0H4I309-F1
#
_cell.length_a   1.000
_cell.length_b   1.000
_cell.length_c   1.000
_cell.angle_alpha   90.00
_cell.angle_beta   90.00
_cell.angle_gamma   90.00
#
_symmetry.space_group_name_H-M   'P 1'
#
loop_
_entity.id
_entity.type
_entity.pdbx_description
1 polymer ?
#
loop_
_entity_poly.entity_id
_entity_poly.type
_entity_poly.pdbx_seq_one_letter_code
_entity_poly.pdbx_strand_id
1 'polypeptide(L)'
;MQRQCGTVLPRFAFAKRLQTALLLICLPLAGAGASPAPAISSDRLQVVTEQGEMLVDIAVLPGMRWCIEWNHSVKKFAVLDCYRNVAGVMQLERSHQPDFAAGLGHTVGRGEQVSDGEGGYWINEIDEPVVNNQYVLRVGANAVNHRVVWLVGDHRREVSLSDQASGQRVTVQLIKPPPPSVNYK
;
A
#
# COMPACT_ATOMS: atom_id res chain seq x y z
N MET A 1 6.01 -37.27 53.68
CA MET A 1 6.43 -38.53 54.34
C MET A 1 5.86 -39.71 53.56
N GLN A 2 6.76 -40.65 53.23
CA GLN A 2 6.57 -42.11 53.09
C GLN A 2 5.54 -42.64 52.06
N ARG A 3 5.99 -43.34 51.00
CA ARG A 3 6.40 -44.77 50.97
C ARG A 3 5.16 -45.65 51.21
N GLN A 4 4.83 -46.69 50.46
CA GLN A 4 5.67 -47.68 49.78
C GLN A 4 4.74 -48.77 49.20
N CYS A 5 5.23 -49.50 48.19
CA CYS A 5 5.13 -50.97 48.03
C CYS A 5 3.72 -51.60 47.83
N GLY A 6 3.50 -52.56 46.94
CA GLY A 6 4.44 -53.46 46.30
C GLY A 6 3.77 -54.40 45.29
N THR A 7 4.69 -55.03 44.56
CA THR A 7 4.71 -56.26 43.75
C THR A 7 3.60 -57.28 43.97
N VAL A 8 3.15 -57.98 42.90
CA VAL A 8 3.15 -59.45 42.72
C VAL A 8 2.72 -59.80 41.26
N LEU A 9 3.57 -60.54 40.54
CA LEU A 9 3.31 -61.35 39.32
C LEU A 9 2.97 -62.80 39.77
N PRO A 10 2.61 -63.82 38.92
CA PRO A 10 2.29 -63.86 37.48
C PRO A 10 1.17 -64.90 37.12
N ARG A 11 1.08 -65.25 35.81
CA ARG A 11 1.10 -66.61 35.23
C ARG A 11 -0.18 -67.20 34.57
N PHE A 12 0.01 -67.48 33.27
CA PHE A 12 -0.55 -68.55 32.42
C PHE A 12 -2.04 -68.47 32.02
N ALA A 13 -2.49 -68.87 30.83
CA ALA A 13 -1.91 -69.23 29.53
C ALA A 13 -3.10 -69.57 28.59
N PHE A 14 -2.78 -69.75 27.30
CA PHE A 14 -3.60 -70.36 26.22
C PHE A 14 -4.71 -69.47 25.62
N ALA A 15 -4.46 -68.86 24.46
CA ALA A 15 -4.47 -69.44 23.12
C ALA A 15 -5.85 -69.39 22.46
N LYS A 16 -5.97 -68.57 21.42
CA LYS A 16 -6.21 -69.08 20.06
C LYS A 16 -6.09 -67.95 19.05
N ARG A 17 -5.32 -68.24 18.01
CA ARG A 17 -5.07 -67.41 16.85
C ARG A 17 -6.37 -67.24 16.07
N LEU A 18 -6.68 -66.02 15.67
CA LEU A 18 -7.49 -65.78 14.49
C LEU A 18 -6.83 -64.63 13.72
N GLN A 19 -6.20 -64.98 12.60
CA GLN A 19 -5.58 -64.06 11.68
C GLN A 19 -6.67 -63.38 10.86
N THR A 20 -6.79 -62.06 10.97
CA THR A 20 -7.50 -61.24 9.99
C THR A 20 -6.44 -60.50 9.18
N ALA A 21 -6.26 -60.93 7.93
CA ALA A 21 -5.44 -60.24 6.95
C ALA A 21 -6.10 -58.90 6.60
N LEU A 22 -5.46 -57.79 6.96
CA LEU A 22 -5.89 -56.45 6.59
C LEU A 22 -5.22 -56.10 5.25
N LEU A 23 -6.00 -56.15 4.15
CA LEU A 23 -5.57 -55.61 2.86
C LEU A 23 -5.46 -54.07 2.97
N LEU A 24 -4.24 -53.56 3.00
CA LEU A 24 -3.94 -52.14 2.81
C LEU A 24 -4.09 -51.80 1.32
N ILE A 25 -5.24 -51.23 0.97
CA ILE A 25 -5.46 -50.58 -0.32
C ILE A 25 -4.78 -49.21 -0.25
N CYS A 26 -3.61 -49.07 -0.85
CA CYS A 26 -2.98 -47.78 -1.11
C CYS A 26 -3.79 -47.03 -2.17
N LEU A 27 -4.71 -46.15 -1.76
CA LEU A 27 -5.25 -45.14 -2.66
C LEU A 27 -4.19 -44.07 -2.91
N PRO A 28 -3.83 -43.75 -4.16
CA PRO A 28 -3.07 -42.54 -4.44
C PRO A 28 -3.98 -41.35 -4.16
N LEU A 29 -3.66 -40.56 -3.14
CA LEU A 29 -4.19 -39.19 -3.06
C LEU A 29 -3.67 -38.46 -4.29
N ALA A 30 -4.51 -38.33 -5.30
CA ALA A 30 -4.32 -37.34 -6.35
C ALA A 30 -4.33 -35.98 -5.67
N GLY A 31 -3.13 -35.44 -5.42
CA GLY A 31 -2.97 -34.08 -4.95
C GLY A 31 -3.62 -33.16 -5.96
N ALA A 32 -4.78 -32.61 -5.61
CA ALA A 32 -5.34 -31.46 -6.29
C ALA A 32 -4.29 -30.36 -6.17
N GLY A 33 -3.52 -30.15 -7.24
CA GLY A 33 -2.60 -29.03 -7.33
C GLY A 33 -3.40 -27.77 -7.10
N ALA A 34 -3.14 -27.08 -5.98
CA ALA A 34 -3.68 -25.75 -5.76
C ALA A 34 -3.23 -24.90 -6.95
N SER A 35 -4.17 -24.56 -7.84
CA SER A 35 -3.90 -23.58 -8.88
C SER A 35 -3.42 -22.31 -8.16
N PRO A 36 -2.24 -21.78 -8.49
CA PRO A 36 -1.81 -20.51 -7.92
C PRO A 36 -2.88 -19.48 -8.27
N ALA A 37 -3.46 -18.85 -7.25
CA ALA A 37 -4.34 -17.72 -7.46
C ALA A 37 -3.60 -16.69 -8.33
N PRO A 38 -4.27 -16.07 -9.32
CA PRO A 38 -3.62 -15.08 -10.17
C PRO A 38 -3.03 -13.99 -9.26
N ALA A 39 -1.73 -13.73 -9.41
CA ALA A 39 -1.07 -12.65 -8.71
C ALA A 39 -1.73 -11.34 -9.17
N ILE A 40 -2.46 -10.68 -8.27
CA ILE A 40 -3.01 -9.35 -8.53
C ILE A 40 -1.82 -8.40 -8.60
N SER A 41 -1.40 -8.08 -9.82
CA SER A 41 -0.35 -7.11 -10.06
C SER A 41 -0.89 -5.74 -9.63
N SER A 42 -0.32 -5.20 -8.56
CA SER A 42 -0.76 -3.92 -8.00
C SER A 42 -0.20 -2.77 -8.81
N ASP A 43 -1.01 -1.74 -9.07
CA ASP A 43 -0.52 -0.50 -9.65
C ASP A 43 0.64 0.07 -8.84
N ARG A 44 1.50 0.84 -9.50
CA ARG A 44 2.70 1.42 -8.90
C ARG A 44 2.60 2.94 -8.92
N LEU A 45 2.78 3.56 -7.76
CA LEU A 45 3.02 4.99 -7.65
C LEU A 45 4.52 5.21 -7.81
N GLN A 46 4.88 6.02 -8.80
CA GLN A 46 6.26 6.35 -9.10
C GLN A 46 6.49 7.85 -9.07
N VAL A 47 7.68 8.24 -8.62
CA VAL A 47 8.21 9.58 -8.80
C VAL A 47 9.55 9.46 -9.48
N VAL A 48 9.67 10.02 -10.68
CA VAL A 48 10.83 9.85 -11.56
C VAL A 48 11.40 11.22 -11.95
N THR A 49 12.72 11.40 -11.90
CA THR A 49 13.38 12.62 -12.38
C THR A 49 13.34 12.69 -13.92
N GLU A 50 13.63 13.86 -14.49
CA GLU A 50 13.76 14.01 -15.95
C GLU A 50 14.88 13.12 -16.54
N GLN A 51 15.86 12.74 -15.72
CA GLN A 51 16.96 11.85 -16.11
C GLN A 51 16.60 10.35 -15.96
N GLY A 52 15.38 10.04 -15.51
CA GLY A 52 14.92 8.65 -15.33
C GLY A 52 15.28 8.03 -13.98
N GLU A 53 15.78 8.80 -13.02
CA GLU A 53 16.07 8.29 -11.68
C GLU A 53 14.77 8.08 -10.90
N MET A 54 14.59 6.89 -10.33
CA MET A 54 13.42 6.52 -9.54
C MET A 54 13.59 6.97 -8.08
N LEU A 55 12.81 7.95 -7.66
CA LEU A 55 12.83 8.48 -6.28
C LEU A 55 11.85 7.74 -5.36
N VAL A 56 10.68 7.36 -5.91
CA VAL A 56 9.64 6.60 -5.22
C VAL A 56 9.13 5.53 -6.16
N ASP A 57 8.95 4.31 -5.66
CA ASP A 57 8.28 3.22 -6.37
C ASP A 57 7.58 2.28 -5.37
N ILE A 58 6.28 2.48 -5.17
CA ILE A 58 5.49 1.74 -4.18
C ILE A 58 4.26 1.09 -4.83
N ALA A 59 3.85 -0.07 -4.30
CA ALA A 59 2.60 -0.71 -4.69
C ALA A 59 1.42 0.06 -4.08
N VAL A 60 0.42 0.36 -4.89
CA VAL A 60 -0.79 1.08 -4.50
C VAL A 60 -2.00 0.31 -5.02
N LEU A 61 -2.61 -0.47 -4.12
CA LEU A 61 -3.85 -1.19 -4.40
C LEU A 61 -5.00 -0.21 -4.65
N PRO A 62 -6.05 -0.62 -5.38
CA PRO A 62 -7.29 0.15 -5.43
C PRO A 62 -7.78 0.54 -4.03
N GLY A 63 -8.12 1.82 -3.87
CA GLY A 63 -8.53 2.43 -2.60
C GLY A 63 -7.39 2.99 -1.76
N MET A 64 -6.13 2.61 -2.00
CA MET A 64 -4.98 3.17 -1.29
C MET A 64 -4.81 4.65 -1.59
N ARG A 65 -4.26 5.37 -0.59
CA ARG A 65 -4.06 6.81 -0.61
C ARG A 65 -2.61 7.18 -0.37
N TRP A 66 -2.24 8.32 -0.93
CA TRP A 66 -1.00 9.03 -0.64
C TRP A 66 -1.26 10.52 -0.71
N CYS A 67 -0.39 11.33 -0.12
CA CYS A 67 -0.43 12.77 -0.34
C CYS A 67 0.94 13.26 -0.81
N ILE A 68 0.94 14.34 -1.58
CA ILE A 68 2.10 15.23 -1.63
C ILE A 68 1.93 16.20 -0.48
N GLU A 69 2.92 16.26 0.41
CA GLU A 69 2.93 17.17 1.55
C GLU A 69 4.08 18.16 1.38
N TRP A 70 3.82 19.45 1.57
CA TRP A 70 4.85 20.48 1.48
C TRP A 70 4.53 21.67 2.37
N ASN A 71 5.55 22.46 2.70
CA ASN A 71 5.41 23.65 3.50
C ASN A 71 5.21 24.88 2.60
N HIS A 72 4.21 25.69 2.91
CA HIS A 72 4.00 26.96 2.22
C HIS A 72 5.25 27.84 2.36
N SER A 73 5.83 28.28 1.25
CA SER A 73 7.17 28.89 1.24
C SER A 73 7.29 30.14 2.13
N VAL A 74 6.22 30.92 2.25
CA VAL A 74 6.15 32.13 3.10
C VAL A 74 5.77 31.77 4.54
N LYS A 75 4.58 31.19 4.74
CA LYS A 75 3.96 30.96 6.06
C LYS A 75 4.44 29.70 6.80
N LYS A 76 5.13 28.79 6.12
CA LYS A 76 5.75 27.55 6.64
C LYS A 76 4.81 26.47 7.20
N PHE A 77 3.50 26.63 7.12
CA PHE A 77 2.56 25.54 7.45
C PHE A 77 2.54 24.46 6.36
N ALA A 78 2.13 23.24 6.74
CA ALA A 78 2.01 22.11 5.83
C ALA A 78 0.72 22.19 5.00
N VAL A 79 0.84 21.92 3.71
CA VAL A 79 -0.25 21.78 2.73
C VAL A 79 -0.23 20.34 2.25
N LEU A 80 -1.42 19.77 2.02
CA LEU A 80 -1.58 18.40 1.55
C LEU A 80 -2.42 18.39 0.28
N ASP A 81 -1.94 17.73 -0.76
CA ASP A 81 -2.78 17.23 -1.86
C ASP A 81 -2.81 15.70 -1.79
N CYS A 82 -3.97 15.15 -1.46
CA CYS A 82 -4.15 13.72 -1.23
C CYS A 82 -4.86 13.05 -2.40
N TYR A 83 -4.23 12.00 -2.89
CA TYR A 83 -4.66 11.22 -4.03
C TYR A 83 -5.11 9.83 -3.59
N ARG A 84 -5.92 9.21 -4.44
CA ARG A 84 -6.37 7.84 -4.31
C ARG A 84 -6.22 7.09 -5.62
N ASN A 85 -5.87 5.81 -5.53
CA ASN A 85 -6.03 4.88 -6.65
C ASN A 85 -7.50 4.44 -6.75
N VAL A 86 -8.26 4.94 -7.72
CA VAL A 86 -9.63 4.48 -8.02
C VAL A 86 -9.58 3.56 -9.24
N ALA A 87 -9.43 2.26 -8.98
CA ALA A 87 -9.40 1.22 -10.01
C ALA A 87 -8.38 1.48 -11.15
N GLY A 88 -7.20 1.97 -10.80
CA GLY A 88 -6.12 2.33 -11.71
C GLY A 88 -6.20 3.76 -12.22
N VAL A 89 -7.13 4.58 -11.73
CA VAL A 89 -7.19 6.02 -11.99
C VAL A 89 -6.61 6.76 -10.79
N MET A 90 -5.60 7.57 -11.01
CA MET A 90 -5.09 8.50 -10.03
C MET A 90 -6.07 9.66 -9.90
N GLN A 91 -6.70 9.78 -8.75
CA GLN A 91 -7.70 10.82 -8.50
C GLN A 91 -7.22 11.71 -7.35
N LEU A 92 -7.26 13.03 -7.53
CA LEU A 92 -7.13 13.96 -6.40
C LEU A 92 -8.44 13.89 -5.61
N GLU A 93 -8.36 13.34 -4.40
CA GLU A 93 -9.52 13.10 -3.55
C GLU A 93 -9.82 14.32 -2.67
N ARG A 94 -8.77 14.90 -2.07
CA ARG A 94 -8.91 16.02 -1.14
C ARG A 94 -7.63 16.83 -1.00
N SER A 95 -7.77 18.08 -0.57
CA SER A 95 -6.63 18.96 -0.25
C SER A 95 -6.82 19.65 1.10
N HIS A 96 -5.73 19.81 1.87
CA HIS A 96 -5.71 20.62 3.09
C HIS A 96 -4.95 21.92 2.84
N GLN A 97 -5.60 23.04 3.15
CA GLN A 97 -5.05 24.37 2.96
C GLN A 97 -5.24 25.15 4.28
N PRO A 98 -4.17 25.33 5.07
CA PRO A 98 -4.23 26.10 6.32
C PRO A 98 -4.45 27.61 6.15
N ASP A 99 -4.49 28.09 4.90
CA ASP A 99 -4.73 29.48 4.52
C ASP A 99 -5.40 29.50 3.15
N PHE A 100 -6.33 30.41 2.91
CA PHE A 100 -7.00 30.60 1.62
C PHE A 100 -6.05 31.01 0.50
N ALA A 101 -4.89 31.59 0.85
CA ALA A 101 -3.84 31.95 -0.09
C ALA A 101 -2.85 30.80 -0.39
N ALA A 102 -3.11 29.57 0.09
CA ALA A 102 -2.21 28.43 -0.06
C ALA A 102 -2.78 27.29 -0.89
N GLY A 103 -1.89 26.62 -1.64
CA GLY A 103 -2.21 25.40 -2.39
C GLY A 103 -2.90 25.66 -3.73
N LEU A 104 -3.63 24.66 -4.23
CA LEU A 104 -4.40 24.72 -5.47
C LEU A 104 -5.66 25.62 -5.40
N GLY A 105 -5.97 26.16 -4.20
CA GLY A 105 -7.15 26.98 -3.94
C GLY A 105 -8.48 26.23 -4.03
N HIS A 106 -9.57 26.91 -3.68
CA HIS A 106 -10.94 26.44 -3.91
C HIS A 106 -11.51 27.06 -5.19
N THR A 107 -12.13 26.22 -6.03
CA THR A 107 -12.94 26.64 -7.18
C THR A 107 -14.37 26.23 -6.90
N VAL A 108 -15.35 27.12 -7.12
CA VAL A 108 -16.76 26.80 -6.88
C VAL A 108 -17.16 25.55 -7.67
N GLY A 109 -17.75 24.57 -6.98
CA GLY A 109 -18.14 23.29 -7.57
C GLY A 109 -17.02 22.24 -7.63
N ARG A 110 -15.83 22.52 -7.08
CA ARG A 110 -14.71 21.58 -6.98
C ARG A 110 -14.56 21.07 -5.55
N GLY A 111 -15.39 20.08 -5.22
CA GLY A 111 -15.45 19.46 -3.89
C GLY A 111 -16.18 20.30 -2.85
N GLU A 112 -16.12 19.84 -1.60
CA GLU A 112 -16.76 20.44 -0.44
C GLU A 112 -15.73 21.08 0.49
N GLN A 113 -15.83 22.40 0.68
CA GLN A 113 -14.97 23.10 1.64
C GLN A 113 -15.51 22.94 3.07
N VAL A 114 -14.67 22.42 3.96
CA VAL A 114 -14.98 22.25 5.39
C VAL A 114 -13.84 22.85 6.21
N SER A 115 -14.16 23.68 7.19
CA SER A 115 -13.14 24.24 8.10
C SER A 115 -12.39 23.12 8.83
N ASP A 116 -11.09 23.29 9.02
CA ASP A 116 -10.27 22.38 9.81
C ASP A 116 -10.29 22.69 11.33
N GLY A 117 -10.97 23.76 11.75
CA GLY A 117 -11.04 24.22 13.13
C GLY A 117 -9.89 25.11 13.59
N GLU A 118 -8.82 25.24 12.81
CA GLU A 118 -7.57 25.93 13.16
C GLU A 118 -7.29 27.14 12.24
N GLY A 119 -8.33 27.64 11.57
CA GLY A 119 -8.26 28.78 10.65
C GLY A 119 -7.99 28.41 9.19
N GLY A 120 -7.82 27.12 8.89
CA GLY A 120 -7.73 26.57 7.55
C GLY A 120 -8.98 25.81 7.13
N TYR A 121 -8.84 25.03 6.05
CA TYR A 121 -9.90 24.18 5.54
C TYR A 121 -9.38 22.97 4.80
N TRP A 122 -10.22 21.94 4.76
CA TRP A 122 -10.17 20.87 3.78
C TRP A 122 -11.08 21.21 2.61
N ILE A 123 -10.66 20.81 1.41
CA ILE A 123 -11.56 20.61 0.28
C ILE A 123 -11.67 19.10 0.12
N ASN A 124 -12.81 18.53 0.50
CA ASN A 124 -13.10 17.10 0.39
C ASN A 124 -13.83 16.81 -0.92
N GLU A 125 -13.96 15.53 -1.26
CA GLU A 125 -14.78 15.07 -2.39
C GLU A 125 -14.45 15.81 -3.71
N ILE A 126 -13.17 16.10 -3.93
CA ILE A 126 -12.71 16.74 -5.17
C ILE A 126 -12.93 15.79 -6.34
N ASP A 127 -12.61 14.51 -6.13
CA ASP A 127 -12.80 13.39 -7.05
C ASP A 127 -12.34 13.66 -8.49
N GLU A 128 -11.30 14.49 -8.65
CA GLU A 128 -10.81 14.91 -9.95
C GLU A 128 -9.78 13.92 -10.50
N PRO A 129 -10.02 13.29 -11.66
CA PRO A 129 -9.04 12.40 -12.26
C PRO A 129 -7.83 13.19 -12.74
N VAL A 130 -6.63 12.73 -12.39
CA VAL A 130 -5.38 13.25 -12.93
C VAL A 130 -5.27 12.81 -14.39
N VAL A 131 -5.16 13.78 -15.29
CA VAL A 131 -5.03 13.53 -16.73
C VAL A 131 -3.83 12.61 -16.98
N ASN A 132 -4.07 11.53 -17.74
CA ASN A 132 -3.08 10.50 -18.06
C ASN A 132 -2.42 9.82 -16.84
N ASN A 133 -3.04 9.88 -15.65
CA ASN A 133 -2.47 9.36 -14.40
C ASN A 133 -1.09 9.92 -14.05
N GLN A 134 -0.75 11.12 -14.53
CA GLN A 134 0.55 11.72 -14.24
C GLN A 134 0.50 13.24 -14.24
N TYR A 135 1.41 13.84 -13.49
CA TYR A 135 1.71 15.27 -13.59
C TYR A 135 3.18 15.55 -13.31
N VAL A 136 3.64 16.72 -13.72
CA VAL A 136 4.99 17.20 -13.42
C VAL A 136 4.95 18.09 -12.19
N LEU A 137 5.74 17.73 -11.19
CA LEU A 137 5.99 18.55 -10.00
C LEU A 137 7.35 19.21 -10.13
N ARG A 138 7.41 20.54 -9.94
CA ARG A 138 8.69 21.21 -9.68
C ARG A 138 8.97 21.13 -8.19
N VAL A 139 9.95 20.31 -7.81
CA VAL A 139 10.33 20.08 -6.43
C VAL A 139 10.86 21.39 -5.83
N GLY A 140 10.20 21.85 -4.78
CA GLY A 140 10.61 23.03 -4.02
C GLY A 140 11.93 22.81 -3.26
N ALA A 141 12.54 23.91 -2.82
CA ALA A 141 13.74 23.90 -2.00
C ALA A 141 13.56 23.12 -0.69
N ASN A 142 14.65 22.80 0.01
CA ASN A 142 14.60 22.04 1.27
C ASN A 142 13.67 22.66 2.33
N ALA A 143 13.51 24.00 2.36
CA ALA A 143 12.57 24.64 3.27
C ALA A 143 11.08 24.45 2.89
N VAL A 144 10.80 24.17 1.61
CA VAL A 144 9.46 23.78 1.13
C VAL A 144 9.22 22.32 1.46
N ASN A 145 10.26 21.48 1.39
CA ASN A 145 10.22 20.08 1.83
C ASN A 145 9.04 19.32 1.21
N HIS A 146 9.05 19.11 -0.11
CA HIS A 146 8.06 18.24 -0.76
C HIS A 146 8.31 16.79 -0.36
N ARG A 147 7.27 16.11 0.11
CA ARG A 147 7.29 14.71 0.54
C ARG A 147 6.17 13.93 -0.13
N VAL A 148 6.43 12.69 -0.52
CA VAL A 148 5.36 11.71 -0.76
C VAL A 148 5.07 11.02 0.56
N VAL A 149 3.83 11.03 1.02
CA VAL A 149 3.42 10.50 2.32
C VAL A 149 2.29 9.49 2.15
N TRP A 150 2.34 8.36 2.85
CA TRP A 150 1.29 7.34 2.79
C TRP A 150 1.24 6.54 4.10
N LEU A 151 0.20 5.71 4.26
CA LEU A 151 0.02 4.85 5.42
C LEU A 151 0.26 3.38 5.06
N VAL A 152 0.88 2.65 5.98
CA VAL A 152 0.96 1.18 5.99
C VAL A 152 0.40 0.70 7.33
N GLY A 153 -0.84 0.19 7.31
CA GLY A 153 -1.64 0.12 8.53
C GLY A 153 -1.85 1.53 9.10
N ASP A 154 -1.56 1.72 10.38
CA ASP A 154 -1.63 3.03 11.05
C ASP A 154 -0.29 3.79 11.03
N HIS A 155 0.74 3.22 10.38
CA HIS A 155 2.07 3.82 10.38
C HIS A 155 2.26 4.72 9.17
N ARG A 156 2.62 5.98 9.44
CA ARG A 156 3.02 6.94 8.41
C ARG A 156 4.37 6.58 7.82
N ARG A 157 4.45 6.61 6.50
CA ARG A 157 5.65 6.46 5.69
C ARG A 157 5.81 7.70 4.83
N GLU A 158 7.06 8.07 4.57
CA GLU A 158 7.36 9.22 3.72
C GLU A 158 8.69 9.09 2.98
N VAL A 159 8.79 9.78 1.85
CA VAL A 159 10.02 10.01 1.10
C VAL A 159 10.12 11.51 0.81
N SER A 160 11.23 12.12 1.20
CA SER A 160 11.52 13.53 0.94
C SER A 160 12.06 13.73 -0.47
N LEU A 161 11.24 14.33 -1.33
CA LEU A 161 11.64 14.69 -2.70
C LEU A 161 12.59 15.88 -2.69
N SER A 162 12.41 16.82 -1.77
CA SER A 162 13.31 17.99 -1.68
C SER A 162 14.74 17.59 -1.33
N ASP A 163 14.95 16.60 -0.48
CA ASP A 163 16.31 16.13 -0.14
C ASP A 163 17.02 15.46 -1.33
N GLN A 164 16.26 14.89 -2.26
CA GLN A 164 16.79 14.14 -3.40
C GLN A 164 16.87 14.97 -4.70
N ALA A 165 15.91 15.86 -4.91
CA ALA A 165 15.68 16.51 -6.21
C ALA A 165 15.24 17.98 -6.08
N SER A 166 15.59 18.68 -5.00
CA SER A 166 15.26 20.10 -4.81
C SER A 166 15.60 20.96 -6.04
N GLY A 167 14.62 21.72 -6.52
CA GLY A 167 14.73 22.61 -7.67
C GLY A 167 14.51 21.94 -9.03
N GLN A 168 14.48 20.59 -9.07
CA GLN A 168 14.29 19.81 -10.28
C GLN A 168 12.81 19.55 -10.58
N ARG A 169 12.53 19.13 -11.81
CA ARG A 169 11.21 18.63 -12.21
C ARG A 169 11.20 17.11 -12.06
N VAL A 170 10.12 16.59 -11.50
CA VAL A 170 9.86 15.15 -11.39
C VAL A 170 8.48 14.84 -11.95
N THR A 171 8.30 13.65 -12.51
CA THR A 171 7.00 13.14 -12.92
C THR A 171 6.46 12.25 -11.81
N VAL A 172 5.30 12.61 -11.27
CA VAL A 172 4.52 11.76 -10.36
C VAL A 172 3.52 11.01 -11.23
N GLN A 173 3.49 9.69 -11.14
CA GLN A 173 2.64 8.86 -12.00
C GLN A 173 2.11 7.62 -11.29
N LEU A 174 0.88 7.23 -11.65
CA LEU A 174 0.31 5.92 -11.32
C LEU A 174 0.35 5.05 -12.57
N ILE A 175 1.15 3.98 -12.54
CA ILE A 175 1.30 3.06 -13.67
C ILE A 175 0.75 1.69 -13.35
N LYS A 176 0.15 1.05 -14.37
CA LYS A 176 -0.16 -0.38 -14.31
C LYS A 176 1.14 -1.15 -14.53
N PRO A 177 1.50 -2.10 -13.67
CA PRO A 177 2.62 -2.99 -13.93
C PRO A 177 2.39 -3.74 -15.25
N PRO A 178 3.46 -3.98 -16.04
CA PRO A 178 3.33 -4.78 -17.25
C PRO A 178 2.77 -6.17 -16.90
N PRO A 179 1.95 -6.77 -17.77
CA PRO A 179 1.48 -8.14 -17.54
C PRO A 179 2.69 -9.07 -17.41
N PRO A 180 2.61 -10.12 -16.57
CA PRO A 180 3.69 -11.07 -16.44
C PRO A 180 4.03 -11.65 -17.82
N SER A 181 5.32 -11.67 -18.16
CA SER A 181 5.80 -12.22 -19.42
C SER A 181 5.49 -13.72 -19.46
N VAL A 182 4.53 -14.10 -20.30
CA VAL A 182 4.23 -15.52 -20.57
C VAL A 182 5.31 -16.04 -21.51
N ASN A 183 6.23 -16.83 -20.97
CA ASN A 183 7.19 -17.58 -21.78
C ASN A 183 6.45 -18.74 -22.45
N TYR A 184 6.19 -18.63 -23.76
CA TYR A 184 5.80 -19.79 -24.56
C TYR A 184 7.06 -20.64 -24.79
N LYS A 185 7.09 -21.82 -24.18
CA LYS A 185 8.03 -22.90 -24.54
C LYS A 185 7.37 -23.85 -25.51
#